data_AF-A0A2R7UKR5-F1
#
_entry.id   AF-A0A2R7UKR5-F1
#
_cell.length_a   1.000
_cell.length_b   1.000
_cell.length_c   1.000
_cell.angle_alpha   90.00
_cell.angle_beta   90.00
_cell.angle_gamma   90.00
#
_symmetry.space_group_name_H-M   'P 1'
#
loop_
_entity.id
_entity.type
_entity.pdbx_description
1 polymer ?
#
loop_
_entity_poly.entity_id
_entity_poly.type
_entity_poly.pdbx_seq_one_letter_code
_entity_poly.pdbx_strand_id
1 'polypeptide(L)'
;MPSPTSAPATPKRRFFLRWPFGLAAAAVIGYGVAVAMHWDDRGALWVKEGFESTAERSESVWLPDYQVDIDAKPLPGMDDDEASDVAYNPRTRTLFAVMGKNPILVELSLDGDVLRKIPLNGWNNPEGVAVLEDGYLAITDERLHDLTVVKVDAQTASLNHDDFQSHDLGQSVKSNKGFEAVAWDPLRQRLIIGEERPPRLYTWNTDGRSPLTGEKQPLPNDELDLRNLSALSVDPRTGHLLALSADSNMLLELDEQGQQVSFMTLLGGFNGLRDTIPRAEGVAMDDKGNLYMVSEPALFYRFRKN
;
A
#
# COMPACT_ATOMS: atom_id res chain seq x y z
N MET A 1 -56.27 -29.12 -64.17
CA MET A 1 -56.52 -29.14 -62.71
C MET A 1 -55.17 -29.40 -62.04
N PRO A 2 -54.82 -28.65 -60.99
CA PRO A 2 -53.59 -27.84 -60.95
C PRO A 2 -52.36 -28.52 -60.33
N SER A 3 -51.18 -28.08 -60.77
CA SER A 3 -49.87 -28.35 -60.17
C SER A 3 -49.75 -27.67 -58.80
N PRO A 4 -49.05 -28.28 -57.81
CA PRO A 4 -48.84 -27.64 -56.52
C PRO A 4 -47.74 -26.59 -56.61
N THR A 5 -48.08 -25.35 -56.28
CA THR A 5 -47.14 -24.24 -56.13
C THR A 5 -46.30 -24.46 -54.87
N SER A 6 -45.00 -24.73 -55.03
CA SER A 6 -44.04 -24.73 -53.93
C SER A 6 -43.72 -23.28 -53.54
N ALA A 7 -44.05 -22.88 -52.30
CA ALA A 7 -43.60 -21.62 -51.74
C ALA A 7 -42.06 -21.60 -51.57
N PRO A 8 -41.36 -20.48 -51.81
CA PRO A 8 -39.93 -20.41 -51.55
C PRO A 8 -39.68 -20.38 -50.04
N ALA A 9 -38.80 -21.26 -49.56
CA ALA A 9 -38.32 -21.21 -48.19
C ALA A 9 -37.49 -19.93 -47.99
N THR A 10 -37.94 -19.07 -47.08
CA THR A 10 -37.19 -17.89 -46.66
C THR A 10 -35.91 -18.34 -45.95
N PRO A 11 -34.72 -17.86 -46.34
CA PRO A 11 -33.49 -18.28 -45.67
C PRO A 11 -33.52 -17.74 -44.24
N LYS A 12 -33.30 -18.61 -43.25
CA LYS A 12 -33.17 -18.25 -41.83
C LYS A 12 -31.97 -17.32 -41.64
N ARG A 13 -32.16 -16.02 -41.86
CA ARG A 13 -31.26 -14.93 -41.44
C ARG A 13 -31.24 -14.82 -39.91
N ARG A 14 -30.65 -15.78 -39.19
CA ARG A 14 -30.58 -15.69 -37.71
C ARG A 14 -29.28 -16.14 -37.06
N PHE A 15 -28.24 -16.48 -37.83
CA PHE A 15 -26.95 -16.86 -37.23
C PHE A 15 -25.90 -15.72 -37.22
N PHE A 16 -25.80 -14.92 -38.29
CA PHE A 16 -24.77 -13.88 -38.42
C PHE A 16 -25.02 -12.57 -37.64
N LEU A 17 -26.22 -12.37 -37.07
CA LEU A 17 -26.57 -11.16 -36.33
C LEU A 17 -26.28 -11.24 -34.81
N ARG A 18 -25.90 -12.42 -34.30
CA ARG A 18 -25.66 -12.65 -32.86
C ARG A 18 -24.21 -12.49 -32.46
N TRP A 19 -23.27 -12.79 -33.36
CA TRP A 19 -21.85 -12.64 -33.12
C TRP A 19 -21.40 -11.18 -32.89
N PRO A 20 -21.79 -10.18 -33.70
CA PRO A 20 -21.40 -8.80 -33.44
C PRO A 20 -22.02 -8.26 -32.14
N PHE A 21 -23.24 -8.68 -31.80
CA PHE A 21 -23.87 -8.32 -30.52
C PHE A 21 -23.15 -8.98 -29.33
N GLY A 22 -22.78 -10.26 -29.45
CA GLY A 22 -21.98 -10.95 -28.43
C GLY A 22 -20.60 -10.33 -28.23
N LEU A 23 -19.92 -9.94 -29.32
CA LEU A 23 -18.65 -9.21 -29.26
C LEU A 23 -18.82 -7.82 -28.62
N ALA A 24 -19.87 -7.08 -28.98
CA ALA A 24 -20.14 -5.78 -28.38
C ALA A 24 -20.44 -5.91 -26.88
N ALA A 25 -21.24 -6.89 -26.47
CA ALA A 25 -21.52 -7.16 -25.06
C ALA A 25 -20.24 -7.57 -24.31
N ALA A 26 -19.40 -8.44 -24.89
CA ALA A 26 -18.13 -8.83 -24.31
C ALA A 26 -17.16 -7.64 -24.20
N ALA A 27 -17.13 -6.74 -25.18
CA ALA A 27 -16.32 -5.52 -25.13
C ALA A 27 -16.80 -4.55 -24.05
N VAL A 28 -18.11 -4.34 -23.91
CA VAL A 28 -18.68 -3.50 -22.84
C VAL A 28 -18.40 -4.10 -21.45
N ILE A 29 -18.56 -5.41 -21.29
CA ILE A 29 -18.23 -6.09 -20.03
C ILE A 29 -16.73 -5.98 -19.75
N GLY A 30 -15.88 -6.24 -20.76
CA GLY A 30 -14.43 -6.14 -20.62
C GLY A 30 -13.98 -4.72 -20.26
N TYR A 31 -14.56 -3.70 -20.89
CA TYR A 31 -14.29 -2.30 -20.55
C TYR A 31 -14.77 -1.96 -19.13
N GLY A 32 -15.98 -2.39 -18.75
CA GLY A 32 -16.48 -2.20 -17.40
C GLY A 32 -15.60 -2.86 -16.32
N VAL A 33 -15.06 -4.05 -16.61
CA VAL A 33 -14.07 -4.71 -15.74
C VAL A 33 -12.75 -3.94 -15.70
N ALA A 34 -12.26 -3.43 -16.84
CA ALA A 34 -11.04 -2.64 -16.88
C ALA A 34 -11.14 -1.38 -16.00
N VAL A 35 -12.25 -0.63 -16.12
CA VAL A 35 -12.54 0.55 -15.29
C VAL A 35 -12.64 0.16 -13.81
N ALA A 36 -13.37 -0.89 -13.47
CA ALA A 36 -13.52 -1.32 -12.08
C ALA A 36 -12.21 -1.82 -11.43
N MET A 37 -11.23 -2.21 -12.24
CA MET A 37 -9.91 -2.67 -11.81
C MET A 37 -8.83 -1.58 -11.95
N HIS A 38 -9.20 -0.37 -12.35
CA HIS A 38 -8.29 0.75 -12.65
C HIS A 38 -7.19 0.39 -13.67
N TRP A 39 -7.50 -0.47 -14.64
CA TRP A 39 -6.54 -0.87 -15.68
C TRP A 39 -6.36 0.21 -16.75
N ASP A 40 -7.41 1.00 -17.00
CA ASP A 40 -7.37 2.20 -17.82
C ASP A 40 -6.48 3.28 -17.21
N ASP A 41 -6.59 3.53 -15.90
CA ASP A 41 -5.75 4.48 -15.19
C ASP A 41 -4.27 4.07 -15.22
N ARG A 42 -3.96 2.78 -14.98
CA ARG A 42 -2.60 2.24 -15.17
C ARG A 42 -2.08 2.43 -16.58
N GLY A 43 -2.93 2.23 -17.59
CA GLY A 43 -2.57 2.46 -18.99
C GLY A 43 -2.23 3.93 -19.24
N ALA A 44 -3.01 4.85 -18.66
CA ALA A 44 -2.75 6.29 -18.75
C ALA A 44 -1.45 6.68 -18.04
N LEU A 45 -1.19 6.15 -16.84
CA LEU A 45 0.06 6.34 -16.10
C LEU A 45 1.26 5.83 -16.88
N TRP A 46 1.18 4.62 -17.43
CA TRP A 46 2.28 4.05 -18.23
C TRP A 46 2.60 4.90 -19.47
N VAL A 47 1.56 5.47 -20.10
CA VAL A 47 1.75 6.42 -21.20
C VAL A 47 2.40 7.72 -20.70
N LYS A 48 1.95 8.26 -19.56
CA LYS A 48 2.49 9.48 -18.93
C LYS A 48 3.98 9.32 -18.60
N GLU A 49 4.38 8.21 -17.98
CA GLU A 49 5.78 7.88 -17.67
C GLU A 49 6.68 7.92 -18.91
N GLY A 50 6.15 7.55 -20.09
CA GLY A 50 6.84 7.62 -21.37
C GLY A 50 7.21 9.05 -21.83
N PHE A 51 6.54 10.08 -21.29
CA PHE A 51 6.78 11.48 -21.62
C PHE A 51 7.59 12.24 -20.56
N GLU A 52 7.80 11.66 -19.36
CA GLU A 52 8.58 12.29 -18.28
C GLU A 52 10.06 12.43 -18.65
N SER A 53 10.63 13.61 -18.44
CA SER A 53 12.02 13.95 -18.77
C SER A 53 13.02 13.30 -17.81
N THR A 54 14.29 13.18 -18.21
CA THR A 54 15.34 12.66 -17.32
C THR A 54 15.52 13.48 -16.04
N ALA A 55 15.22 14.79 -16.08
CA ALA A 55 15.28 15.65 -14.91
C ALA A 55 14.15 15.28 -13.91
N GLU A 56 12.90 15.20 -14.38
CA GLU A 56 11.74 14.80 -13.56
C GLU A 56 11.91 13.41 -12.95
N ARG A 57 12.47 12.46 -13.71
CA ARG A 57 12.81 11.11 -13.21
C ARG A 57 13.89 11.10 -12.13
N SER A 58 14.80 12.07 -12.15
CA SER A 58 15.89 12.17 -11.15
C SER A 58 15.43 12.84 -9.85
N GLU A 59 14.43 13.72 -9.94
CA GLU A 59 13.81 14.42 -8.81
C GLU A 59 12.72 13.59 -8.13
N SER A 60 12.34 12.45 -8.70
CA SER A 60 11.39 11.48 -8.13
C SER A 60 12.11 10.26 -7.53
N VAL A 61 11.33 9.40 -6.87
CA VAL A 61 11.71 8.04 -6.52
C VAL A 61 11.88 7.24 -7.81
N TRP A 62 10.91 7.38 -8.72
CA TRP A 62 10.85 6.76 -10.03
C TRP A 62 10.82 5.23 -9.92
N LEU A 63 9.65 4.73 -9.56
CA LEU A 63 9.35 3.32 -9.26
C LEU A 63 9.62 2.33 -10.42
N PRO A 64 9.50 2.70 -11.71
CA PRO A 64 9.79 1.77 -12.81
C PRO A 64 11.21 1.19 -12.82
N ASP A 65 12.19 1.86 -12.21
CA ASP A 65 13.60 1.44 -12.21
C ASP A 65 13.95 0.45 -11.08
N TYR A 66 13.01 0.15 -10.18
CA TYR A 66 13.24 -0.75 -9.06
C TYR A 66 13.23 -2.22 -9.49
N GLN A 67 14.15 -3.03 -8.96
CA GLN A 67 14.18 -4.48 -9.12
C GLN A 67 14.30 -5.16 -7.77
N VAL A 68 13.61 -6.28 -7.61
CA VAL A 68 13.71 -7.12 -6.42
C VAL A 68 15.12 -7.72 -6.31
N ASP A 69 15.73 -7.64 -5.15
CA ASP A 69 17.00 -8.31 -4.82
C ASP A 69 16.85 -9.35 -3.69
N ILE A 70 15.87 -9.17 -2.81
CA ILE A 70 15.37 -10.19 -1.88
C ILE A 70 13.92 -10.47 -2.26
N ASP A 71 13.65 -11.66 -2.78
CA ASP A 71 12.33 -12.07 -3.28
C ASP A 71 11.69 -13.11 -2.33
N ALA A 72 10.57 -12.73 -1.72
CA ALA A 72 9.72 -13.59 -0.89
C ALA A 72 10.47 -14.34 0.23
N LYS A 73 11.35 -13.66 0.96
CA LYS A 73 12.07 -14.26 2.10
C LYS A 73 11.08 -14.45 3.27
N PRO A 74 10.86 -15.68 3.78
CA PRO A 74 10.04 -15.88 4.97
C PRO A 74 10.66 -15.21 6.21
N LEU A 75 9.84 -14.59 7.05
CA LEU A 75 10.25 -14.04 8.34
C LEU A 75 10.26 -15.16 9.41
N PRO A 76 11.44 -15.57 9.94
CA PRO A 76 11.52 -16.73 10.82
C PRO A 76 10.73 -16.60 12.12
N GLY A 77 9.84 -17.56 12.39
CA GLY A 77 9.02 -17.59 13.60
C GLY A 77 7.83 -16.65 13.55
N MET A 78 7.39 -16.24 12.35
CA MET A 78 6.14 -15.53 12.07
C MET A 78 5.23 -16.35 11.15
N ASP A 79 5.48 -17.66 11.02
CA ASP A 79 4.78 -18.52 10.05
C ASP A 79 3.26 -18.60 10.29
N ASP A 80 2.83 -18.39 11.54
CA ASP A 80 1.42 -18.36 11.96
C ASP A 80 0.85 -16.94 12.14
N ASP A 81 1.61 -15.92 11.74
CA ASP A 81 1.30 -14.49 11.90
C ASP A 81 0.94 -13.81 10.57
N GLU A 82 0.49 -12.56 10.66
CA GLU A 82 0.12 -11.72 9.52
C GLU A 82 0.90 -10.40 9.61
N ALA A 83 1.87 -10.22 8.72
CA ALA A 83 2.65 -8.99 8.61
C ALA A 83 1.81 -7.87 8.03
N SER A 84 1.62 -6.81 8.81
CA SER A 84 0.68 -5.74 8.51
C SER A 84 1.34 -4.48 7.99
N ASP A 85 2.51 -4.08 8.51
CA ASP A 85 3.24 -2.92 7.97
C ASP A 85 4.74 -2.97 8.34
N VAL A 86 5.55 -2.11 7.71
CA VAL A 86 6.98 -1.97 7.96
C VAL A 86 7.45 -0.51 7.84
N ALA A 87 8.31 -0.06 8.75
CA ALA A 87 8.91 1.27 8.74
C ALA A 87 10.43 1.22 8.96
N TYR A 88 11.14 2.15 8.33
CA TYR A 88 12.59 2.28 8.47
C TYR A 88 12.98 3.12 9.68
N ASN A 89 13.91 2.61 10.49
CA ASN A 89 14.53 3.35 11.58
C ASN A 89 15.91 3.88 11.17
N PRO A 90 16.05 5.19 10.88
CA PRO A 90 17.32 5.77 10.44
C PRO A 90 18.39 5.79 11.53
N ARG A 91 18.03 5.68 12.81
CA ARG A 91 18.97 5.72 13.94
C ARG A 91 19.81 4.46 14.03
N THR A 92 19.17 3.31 13.89
CA THR A 92 19.78 1.98 14.01
C THR A 92 20.05 1.34 12.64
N ARG A 93 19.50 1.93 11.56
CA ARG A 93 19.49 1.34 10.21
C ARG A 93 18.87 -0.06 10.22
N THR A 94 17.75 -0.18 10.90
CA THR A 94 16.92 -1.38 11.00
C THR A 94 15.52 -1.05 10.51
N LEU A 95 14.68 -2.06 10.38
CA LEU A 95 13.26 -1.90 10.11
C LEU A 95 12.47 -2.32 11.34
N PHE A 96 11.32 -1.70 11.55
CA PHE A 96 10.28 -2.22 12.45
C PHE A 96 9.13 -2.71 11.60
N ALA A 97 8.74 -3.98 11.77
CA ALA A 97 7.52 -4.53 11.20
C ALA A 97 6.51 -4.78 12.31
N VAL A 98 5.23 -4.59 12.02
CA VAL A 98 4.13 -4.89 12.96
C VAL A 98 3.34 -6.09 12.43
N MET A 99 2.90 -6.95 13.34
CA MET A 99 2.08 -8.12 13.03
C MET A 99 0.71 -7.95 13.67
N GLY A 100 -0.35 -8.07 12.87
CA GLY A 100 -1.72 -7.84 13.32
C GLY A 100 -2.27 -8.98 14.18
N LYS A 101 -2.21 -10.21 13.65
CA LYS A 101 -2.85 -11.39 14.24
C LYS A 101 -2.32 -11.74 15.64
N ASN A 102 -1.00 -11.74 15.83
CA ASN A 102 -0.39 -11.80 17.16
C ASN A 102 0.32 -10.46 17.39
N PRO A 103 -0.26 -9.53 18.17
CA PRO A 103 0.30 -8.18 18.33
C PRO A 103 1.75 -8.16 18.83
N ILE A 104 2.68 -8.03 17.89
CA ILE A 104 4.12 -7.93 18.13
C ILE A 104 4.73 -6.89 17.20
N LEU A 105 5.65 -6.10 17.75
CA LEU A 105 6.56 -5.25 17.00
C LEU A 105 7.88 -6.01 16.83
N VAL A 106 8.33 -6.15 15.60
CA VAL A 106 9.51 -6.92 15.25
C VAL A 106 10.57 -5.98 14.70
N GLU A 107 11.76 -6.00 15.30
CA GLU A 107 12.90 -5.32 14.70
C GLU A 107 13.62 -6.27 13.73
N LEU A 108 13.81 -5.81 12.49
CA LEU A 108 14.45 -6.55 11.41
C LEU A 108 15.74 -5.86 10.96
N SER A 109 16.72 -6.63 10.49
CA SER A 109 17.80 -6.09 9.67
C SER A 109 17.29 -5.67 8.29
N LEU A 110 18.09 -4.91 7.54
CA LEU A 110 17.79 -4.55 6.14
C LEU A 110 17.84 -5.76 5.19
N ASP A 111 18.26 -6.92 5.65
CA ASP A 111 18.19 -8.19 4.91
C ASP A 111 16.98 -9.04 5.34
N GLY A 112 16.11 -8.52 6.21
CA GLY A 112 14.91 -9.21 6.69
C GLY A 112 15.20 -10.29 7.75
N ASP A 113 16.32 -10.18 8.47
CA ASP A 113 16.59 -11.06 9.61
C ASP A 113 15.96 -10.50 10.88
N VAL A 114 15.31 -11.35 11.66
CA VAL A 114 14.70 -10.98 12.93
C VAL A 114 15.78 -10.71 13.98
N LEU A 115 15.81 -9.48 14.50
CA LEU A 115 16.76 -9.06 15.54
C LEU A 115 16.16 -9.21 16.94
N ARG A 116 14.89 -8.81 17.11
CA ARG A 116 14.12 -9.02 18.35
C ARG A 116 12.63 -8.88 18.09
N LYS A 117 11.83 -9.36 19.05
CA LYS A 117 10.37 -9.23 19.08
C LYS A 117 9.97 -8.53 20.38
N ILE A 118 9.05 -7.57 20.27
CA ILE A 118 8.56 -6.74 21.36
C ILE A 118 7.04 -6.94 21.41
N PRO A 119 6.49 -7.65 22.41
CA PRO A 119 5.05 -7.83 22.53
C PRO A 119 4.32 -6.49 22.68
N LEU A 120 3.19 -6.37 21.97
CA LEU A 120 2.27 -5.24 22.02
C LEU A 120 1.06 -5.62 22.86
N ASN A 121 1.17 -5.49 24.19
CA ASN A 121 0.09 -5.88 25.09
C ASN A 121 -1.05 -4.86 25.06
N GLY A 122 -2.28 -5.32 24.85
CA GLY A 122 -3.48 -4.46 24.83
C GLY A 122 -3.85 -3.91 23.45
N TRP A 123 -2.95 -3.99 22.47
CA TRP A 123 -3.33 -3.91 21.05
C TRP A 123 -4.14 -5.15 20.67
N ASN A 124 -5.05 -4.98 19.73
CA ASN A 124 -5.99 -6.01 19.27
C ASN A 124 -5.72 -6.39 17.82
N ASN A 125 -5.48 -5.41 16.94
CA ASN A 125 -5.08 -5.63 15.55
C ASN A 125 -4.23 -4.45 15.06
N PRO A 126 -2.95 -4.38 15.45
CA PRO A 126 -2.09 -3.30 15.02
C PRO A 126 -1.75 -3.46 13.54
N GLU A 127 -2.10 -2.47 12.72
CA GLU A 127 -1.98 -2.57 11.26
C GLU A 127 -0.86 -1.70 10.69
N GLY A 128 -0.72 -0.46 11.16
CA GLY A 128 0.26 0.49 10.62
C GLY A 128 1.37 0.81 11.62
N VAL A 129 2.57 1.08 11.11
CA VAL A 129 3.71 1.55 11.92
C VAL A 129 4.48 2.64 11.18
N ALA A 130 4.74 3.76 11.87
CA ALA A 130 5.66 4.79 11.39
C ALA A 130 6.76 5.02 12.42
N VAL A 131 8.00 5.18 11.96
CA VAL A 131 9.11 5.67 12.81
C VAL A 131 9.17 7.19 12.70
N LEU A 132 9.09 7.85 13.84
CA LEU A 132 9.14 9.31 13.99
C LEU A 132 10.54 9.72 14.45
N GLU A 133 10.63 10.81 15.20
CA GLU A 133 11.87 11.34 15.74
C GLU A 133 12.24 10.66 17.06
N ASP A 134 13.53 10.69 17.43
CA ASP A 134 13.98 10.34 18.79
C ASP A 134 13.50 9.01 19.40
N GLY A 135 13.29 8.01 18.54
CA GLY A 135 12.86 6.66 18.94
C GLY A 135 11.37 6.55 19.21
N TYR A 136 10.58 7.55 18.82
CA TYR A 136 9.13 7.46 18.85
C TYR A 136 8.60 6.72 17.62
N LEU A 137 7.58 5.90 17.84
CA LEU A 137 6.82 5.20 16.81
C LEU A 137 5.34 5.56 16.94
N ALA A 138 4.64 5.63 15.82
CA ALA A 138 3.18 5.69 15.78
C ALA A 138 2.69 4.33 15.32
N ILE A 139 1.71 3.78 16.04
CA ILE A 139 1.11 2.48 15.73
C ILE A 139 -0.40 2.67 15.67
N THR A 140 -1.02 2.28 14.57
CA THR A 140 -2.48 2.25 14.41
C THR A 140 -3.04 0.89 14.82
N ASP A 141 -4.22 0.88 15.42
CA ASP A 141 -4.98 -0.35 15.69
C ASP A 141 -6.35 -0.28 15.02
N GLU A 142 -6.61 -1.24 14.13
CA GLU A 142 -7.82 -1.26 13.31
C GLU A 142 -9.07 -1.54 14.15
N ARG A 143 -8.94 -2.37 15.20
CA ARG A 143 -10.08 -2.81 16.02
C ARG A 143 -10.41 -1.82 17.12
N LEU A 144 -9.40 -1.16 17.67
CA LEU A 144 -9.56 -0.09 18.66
C LEU A 144 -9.87 1.26 17.99
N HIS A 145 -9.63 1.39 16.69
CA HIS A 145 -9.79 2.62 15.91
C HIS A 145 -8.95 3.78 16.46
N ASP A 146 -7.72 3.48 16.90
CA ASP A 146 -6.84 4.47 17.49
C ASP A 146 -5.42 4.44 16.94
N LEU A 147 -4.70 5.51 17.26
CA LEU A 147 -3.27 5.65 17.02
C LEU A 147 -2.59 5.97 18.34
N THR A 148 -1.52 5.24 18.64
CA THR A 148 -0.70 5.44 19.83
C THR A 148 0.70 5.89 19.44
N VAL A 149 1.24 6.87 20.16
CA VAL A 149 2.65 7.31 20.00
C VAL A 149 3.45 6.72 21.16
N VAL A 150 4.32 5.77 20.83
CA VAL A 150 5.12 4.98 21.78
C VAL A 150 6.59 5.33 21.66
N LYS A 151 7.37 5.05 22.70
CA LYS A 151 8.84 5.20 22.67
C LYS A 151 9.51 3.84 22.72
N VAL A 152 10.41 3.57 21.78
CA VAL A 152 11.17 2.32 21.68
C VAL A 152 12.67 2.62 21.72
N ASP A 153 13.36 1.91 22.61
CA ASP A 153 14.81 1.91 22.73
C ASP A 153 15.37 0.48 22.73
N ALA A 154 16.68 0.33 22.96
CA ALA A 154 17.35 -0.96 22.97
C ALA A 154 16.95 -1.87 24.15
N GLN A 155 16.35 -1.30 25.19
CA GLN A 155 15.97 -1.96 26.44
C GLN A 155 14.49 -2.32 26.48
N THR A 156 13.71 -1.76 25.56
CA THR A 156 12.28 -2.04 25.40
C THR A 156 12.06 -3.52 25.11
N ALA A 157 11.46 -4.23 26.08
CA ALA A 157 11.17 -5.66 26.01
C ALA A 157 9.70 -5.95 25.70
N SER A 158 8.80 -5.02 26.00
CA SER A 158 7.37 -5.05 25.70
C SER A 158 6.80 -3.63 25.76
N LEU A 159 5.65 -3.42 25.13
CA LEU A 159 4.85 -2.20 25.25
C LEU A 159 3.47 -2.59 25.78
N ASN A 160 2.86 -1.73 26.61
CA ASN A 160 1.46 -1.88 27.03
C ASN A 160 0.67 -0.68 26.53
N HIS A 161 -0.46 -0.91 25.87
CA HIS A 161 -1.27 0.12 25.24
C HIS A 161 -1.71 1.22 26.23
N ASP A 162 -2.18 0.80 27.41
CA ASP A 162 -2.65 1.69 28.49
C ASP A 162 -1.57 2.65 29.04
N ASP A 163 -0.28 2.40 28.77
CA ASP A 163 0.82 3.27 29.21
C ASP A 163 0.97 4.53 28.30
N PHE A 164 0.27 4.57 27.17
CA PHE A 164 0.42 5.61 26.15
C PHE A 164 -0.88 6.36 25.88
N GLN A 165 -0.76 7.60 25.41
CA GLN A 165 -1.91 8.36 24.97
C GLN A 165 -2.43 7.77 23.66
N SER A 166 -3.70 7.33 23.69
CA SER A 166 -4.46 6.93 22.52
C SER A 166 -5.10 8.14 21.85
N HIS A 167 -5.06 8.16 20.52
CA HIS A 167 -5.66 9.17 19.66
C HIS A 167 -6.72 8.52 18.78
N ASP A 168 -7.98 8.87 18.99
CA ASP A 168 -9.12 8.36 18.22
C ASP A 168 -8.97 8.72 16.73
N LEU A 169 -8.94 7.71 15.86
CA LEU A 169 -8.89 7.88 14.41
C LEU A 169 -10.29 8.11 13.82
N GLY A 170 -11.34 7.89 14.60
CA GLY A 170 -12.74 7.97 14.20
C GLY A 170 -13.23 6.68 13.56
N GLN A 171 -14.52 6.66 13.24
CA GLN A 171 -15.15 5.51 12.59
C GLN A 171 -14.91 5.55 11.08
N SER A 172 -14.47 4.43 10.51
CA SER A 172 -14.46 4.20 9.07
C SER A 172 -15.88 4.15 8.50
N VAL A 173 -16.03 4.52 7.23
CA VAL A 173 -17.31 4.39 6.49
C VAL A 173 -17.80 2.94 6.45
N LYS A 174 -16.89 1.96 6.51
CA LYS A 174 -17.17 0.55 6.69
C LYS A 174 -16.65 0.13 8.06
N SER A 175 -17.55 -0.09 9.01
CA SER A 175 -17.29 -0.43 10.42
C SER A 175 -16.30 -1.59 10.70
N ASN A 176 -15.78 -2.28 9.69
CA ASN A 176 -14.84 -3.40 9.78
C ASN A 176 -13.62 -3.28 8.84
N LYS A 177 -13.34 -2.09 8.28
CA LYS A 177 -12.16 -1.80 7.45
C LYS A 177 -11.61 -0.44 7.85
N GLY A 178 -10.58 -0.41 8.68
CA GLY A 178 -10.17 0.76 9.45
C GLY A 178 -9.13 1.68 8.78
N PHE A 179 -8.45 2.43 9.64
CA PHE A 179 -7.26 3.21 9.31
C PHE A 179 -6.04 2.29 9.43
N GLU A 180 -5.59 1.77 8.29
CA GLU A 180 -4.58 0.72 8.24
C GLU A 180 -3.17 1.31 8.05
N ALA A 181 -3.04 2.38 7.25
CA ALA A 181 -1.73 2.92 6.89
C ALA A 181 -1.34 4.17 7.68
N VAL A 182 -0.05 4.31 8.02
CA VAL A 182 0.51 5.52 8.63
C VAL A 182 1.93 5.78 8.13
N ALA A 183 2.27 7.04 7.85
CA ALA A 183 3.62 7.45 7.48
C ALA A 183 4.02 8.76 8.18
N TRP A 184 5.32 8.91 8.45
CA TRP A 184 5.91 10.14 8.98
C TRP A 184 6.39 11.04 7.84
N ASP A 185 5.91 12.28 7.80
CA ASP A 185 6.39 13.34 6.89
C ASP A 185 7.26 14.31 7.71
N PRO A 186 8.59 14.10 7.75
CA PRO A 186 9.50 14.93 8.54
C PRO A 186 9.61 16.36 8.01
N LEU A 187 9.39 16.58 6.71
CA LEU A 187 9.52 17.90 6.09
C LEU A 187 8.38 18.84 6.54
N ARG A 188 7.18 18.29 6.72
CA ARG A 188 5.99 19.05 7.13
C ARG A 188 5.59 18.83 8.59
N GLN A 189 6.34 17.99 9.32
CA GLN A 189 6.11 17.65 10.72
C GLN A 189 4.65 17.22 10.98
N ARG A 190 4.27 16.14 10.32
CA ARG A 190 2.93 15.55 10.43
C ARG A 190 2.96 14.05 10.13
N LEU A 191 1.98 13.34 10.65
CA LEU A 191 1.64 12.02 10.15
C LEU A 191 0.71 12.13 8.95
N ILE A 192 0.88 11.24 7.99
CA ILE A 192 -0.10 10.93 6.95
C ILE A 192 -0.77 9.62 7.37
N ILE A 193 -2.10 9.58 7.37
CA ILE A 193 -2.90 8.45 7.85
C ILE A 193 -3.84 8.02 6.71
N GLY A 194 -3.90 6.72 6.44
CA GLY A 194 -4.69 6.13 5.36
C GLY A 194 -5.90 5.35 5.86
N GLU A 195 -7.07 5.59 5.28
CA GLU A 195 -8.24 4.70 5.39
C GLU A 195 -8.23 3.71 4.21
N GLU A 196 -8.47 2.41 4.46
CA GLU A 196 -8.27 1.37 3.45
C GLU A 196 -9.29 1.46 2.29
N ARG A 197 -10.59 1.55 2.61
CA ARG A 197 -11.68 1.45 1.62
C ARG A 197 -12.90 2.33 1.92
N PRO A 198 -13.22 3.32 1.04
CA PRO A 198 -12.41 3.74 -0.11
C PRO A 198 -11.07 4.33 0.37
N PRO A 199 -9.99 4.23 -0.44
CA PRO A 199 -8.72 4.88 -0.13
C PRO A 199 -8.93 6.36 0.16
N ARG A 200 -8.51 6.81 1.34
CA ARG A 200 -8.54 8.22 1.73
C ARG A 200 -7.33 8.57 2.56
N LEU A 201 -6.85 9.79 2.41
CA LEU A 201 -5.69 10.28 3.12
C LEU A 201 -6.08 11.38 4.09
N TYR A 202 -5.44 11.35 5.26
CA TYR A 202 -5.59 12.33 6.32
C TYR A 202 -4.22 12.78 6.79
N THR A 203 -4.17 13.93 7.47
CA THR A 203 -2.96 14.44 8.11
C THR A 203 -3.23 14.80 9.56
N TRP A 204 -2.22 14.61 10.41
CA TRP A 204 -2.28 15.01 11.82
C TRP A 204 -0.93 15.53 12.29
N ASN A 205 -0.91 16.75 12.83
CA ASN A 205 0.33 17.44 13.16
C ASN A 205 1.03 16.85 14.40
N THR A 206 2.35 16.67 14.30
CA THR A 206 3.24 16.34 15.41
C THR A 206 4.66 16.73 15.07
N ASP A 207 5.46 17.10 16.07
CA ASP A 207 6.90 17.33 15.89
C ASP A 207 7.72 16.02 15.81
N GLY A 208 7.04 14.88 15.91
CA GLY A 208 7.64 13.55 15.91
C GLY A 208 8.18 13.10 17.27
N ARG A 209 8.10 13.94 18.29
CA ARG A 209 8.65 13.71 19.65
C ARG A 209 7.59 13.81 20.74
N SER A 210 6.44 14.37 20.39
CA SER A 210 5.33 14.68 21.28
C SER A 210 4.04 14.03 20.76
N PRO A 211 3.00 13.88 21.61
CA PRO A 211 1.68 13.46 21.18
C PRO A 211 1.12 14.32 20.03
N LEU A 212 0.13 13.79 19.31
CA LEU A 212 -0.50 14.50 18.20
C LEU A 212 -1.19 15.79 18.67
N THR A 213 -1.14 16.83 17.83
CA THR A 213 -1.66 18.16 18.13
C THR A 213 -2.73 18.58 17.14
N GLY A 214 -3.74 19.30 17.63
CA GLY A 214 -4.89 19.72 16.83
C GLY A 214 -5.77 18.53 16.41
N GLU A 215 -6.49 18.71 15.30
CA GLU A 215 -7.44 17.72 14.78
C GLU A 215 -6.92 17.08 13.49
N LYS A 216 -7.24 15.80 13.30
CA LYS A 216 -7.02 15.09 12.03
C LYS A 216 -7.79 15.77 10.89
N GLN A 217 -7.10 16.11 9.81
CA GLN A 217 -7.67 16.79 8.65
C GLN A 217 -7.62 15.90 7.40
N PRO A 218 -8.63 15.91 6.52
CA PRO A 218 -8.53 15.24 5.23
C PRO A 218 -7.43 15.88 4.37
N LEU A 219 -6.69 15.06 3.63
CA LEU A 219 -5.73 15.53 2.65
C LEU A 219 -6.50 15.90 1.36
N PRO A 220 -6.37 17.13 0.82
CA PRO A 220 -7.27 17.61 -0.25
C PRO A 220 -7.18 16.88 -1.59
N ASN A 221 -6.05 16.23 -1.88
CA ASN A 221 -5.84 15.47 -3.10
C ASN A 221 -5.57 14.02 -2.74
N ASP A 222 -6.62 13.21 -2.74
CA ASP A 222 -6.60 11.77 -2.46
C ASP A 222 -7.19 10.96 -3.64
N GLU A 223 -7.12 11.50 -4.87
CA GLU A 223 -7.43 10.76 -6.11
C GLU A 223 -6.37 9.68 -6.35
N LEU A 224 -6.52 8.60 -5.59
CA LEU A 224 -5.71 7.39 -5.66
C LEU A 224 -6.38 6.44 -6.64
N ASP A 225 -5.72 6.14 -7.77
CA ASP A 225 -6.15 5.11 -8.72
C ASP A 225 -5.83 3.69 -8.17
N LEU A 226 -6.31 3.44 -6.95
CA LEU A 226 -6.07 2.27 -6.12
C LEU A 226 -7.39 1.65 -5.68
N ARG A 227 -7.43 0.32 -5.58
CA ARG A 227 -8.62 -0.42 -5.13
C ARG A 227 -8.76 -0.45 -3.61
N ASN A 228 -7.64 -0.32 -2.91
CA ASN A 228 -7.52 -0.23 -1.46
C ASN A 228 -6.20 0.48 -1.10
N LEU A 229 -6.04 0.93 0.13
CA LEU A 229 -4.78 1.44 0.66
C LEU A 229 -4.31 0.56 1.81
N SER A 230 -3.20 -0.15 1.62
CA SER A 230 -2.62 -1.02 2.66
C SER A 230 -1.51 -0.36 3.46
N ALA A 231 -0.60 0.36 2.80
CA ALA A 231 0.53 1.00 3.46
C ALA A 231 0.85 2.37 2.88
N LEU A 232 1.60 3.16 3.66
CA LEU A 232 2.13 4.45 3.26
C LEU A 232 3.61 4.55 3.65
N SER A 233 4.38 5.24 2.83
CA SER A 233 5.73 5.69 3.19
C SER A 233 6.02 7.06 2.58
N VAL A 234 7.00 7.78 3.11
CA VAL A 234 7.42 9.08 2.56
C VAL A 234 8.89 9.00 2.19
N ASP A 235 9.24 9.44 0.98
CA ASP A 235 10.65 9.67 0.62
C ASP A 235 11.15 10.90 1.40
N PRO A 236 12.08 10.76 2.36
CA PRO A 236 12.58 11.92 3.09
C PRO A 236 13.39 12.87 2.20
N ARG A 237 13.84 12.45 1.01
CA ARG A 237 14.60 13.27 0.07
C ARG A 237 13.70 14.21 -0.74
N THR A 238 12.56 13.71 -1.22
CA THR A 238 11.68 14.45 -2.14
C THR A 238 10.38 14.89 -1.48
N GLY A 239 10.02 14.31 -0.33
CA GLY A 239 8.71 14.50 0.29
C GLY A 239 7.58 13.78 -0.43
N HIS A 240 7.88 12.95 -1.43
CA HIS A 240 6.89 12.18 -2.18
C HIS A 240 6.27 11.09 -1.30
N LEU A 241 4.97 10.88 -1.48
CA LEU A 241 4.22 9.82 -0.81
C LEU A 241 4.24 8.55 -1.66
N LEU A 242 4.53 7.43 -1.02
CA LEU A 242 4.40 6.10 -1.59
C LEU A 242 3.15 5.45 -1.02
N ALA A 243 2.21 5.08 -1.88
CA ALA A 243 0.93 4.46 -1.51
C ALA A 243 0.86 3.03 -2.04
N LEU A 244 0.78 2.07 -1.13
CA LEU A 244 0.72 0.64 -1.46
C LEU A 244 -0.73 0.17 -1.53
N SER A 245 -1.03 -0.68 -2.51
CA SER A 245 -2.32 -1.33 -2.63
C SER A 245 -2.16 -2.81 -2.91
N ALA A 246 -2.54 -3.61 -1.91
CA ALA A 246 -2.62 -5.06 -2.01
C ALA A 246 -3.58 -5.51 -3.13
N ASP A 247 -4.81 -4.98 -3.18
CA ASP A 247 -5.84 -5.36 -4.16
C ASP A 247 -5.48 -4.91 -5.59
N SER A 248 -4.63 -3.89 -5.73
CA SER A 248 -4.09 -3.47 -7.03
C SER A 248 -2.81 -4.18 -7.43
N ASN A 249 -2.10 -4.87 -6.52
CA ASN A 249 -0.73 -5.32 -6.73
C ASN A 249 0.15 -4.19 -7.28
N MET A 250 0.17 -3.05 -6.60
CA MET A 250 0.82 -1.83 -7.08
C MET A 250 1.34 -0.98 -5.92
N LEU A 251 2.50 -0.35 -6.14
CA LEU A 251 2.97 0.80 -5.38
C LEU A 251 2.88 2.03 -6.28
N LEU A 252 2.28 3.10 -5.76
CA LEU A 252 2.06 4.37 -6.45
C LEU A 252 2.90 5.47 -5.79
N GLU A 253 3.57 6.29 -6.59
CA GLU A 253 4.28 7.49 -6.14
C GLU A 253 3.44 8.73 -6.41
N LEU A 254 3.29 9.57 -5.40
CA LEU A 254 2.63 10.87 -5.49
C LEU A 254 3.61 11.99 -5.13
N ASP A 255 3.56 13.09 -5.88
CA ASP A 255 4.32 14.28 -5.54
C ASP A 255 3.74 15.02 -4.32
N GLU A 256 4.37 16.13 -3.94
CA GLU A 256 3.96 16.96 -2.82
C GLU A 256 2.56 17.59 -2.97
N GLN A 257 2.03 17.65 -4.19
CA GLN A 257 0.69 18.12 -4.50
C GLN A 257 -0.32 16.96 -4.56
N GLY A 258 0.12 15.71 -4.35
CA GLY A 258 -0.69 14.50 -4.45
C GLY A 258 -0.93 14.04 -5.89
N GLN A 259 -0.19 14.55 -6.87
CA GLN A 259 -0.31 14.10 -8.25
C GLN A 259 0.50 12.83 -8.48
N GLN A 260 -0.05 11.90 -9.24
CA GLN A 260 0.59 10.63 -9.53
C GLN A 260 1.80 10.82 -10.45
N VAL A 261 2.97 10.37 -10.00
CA VAL A 261 4.27 10.57 -10.68
C VAL A 261 4.70 9.31 -11.41
N SER A 262 4.74 8.18 -10.69
CA SER A 262 5.18 6.89 -11.23
C SER A 262 4.54 5.75 -10.47
N PHE A 263 4.59 4.54 -11.01
CA PHE A 263 4.15 3.34 -10.30
C PHE A 263 5.06 2.15 -10.57
N MET A 264 4.97 1.14 -9.70
CA MET A 264 5.49 -0.20 -10.00
C MET A 264 4.41 -1.24 -9.73
N THR A 265 4.34 -2.24 -10.61
CA THR A 265 3.45 -3.38 -10.41
C THR A 265 4.15 -4.47 -9.61
N LEU A 266 3.40 -5.13 -8.74
CA LEU A 266 3.85 -6.22 -7.86
C LEU A 266 3.46 -7.60 -8.42
N LEU A 267 3.24 -7.67 -9.73
CA LEU A 267 2.89 -8.88 -10.46
C LEU A 267 4.16 -9.66 -10.86
N GLY A 268 4.05 -10.99 -10.89
CA GLY A 268 5.15 -11.85 -11.32
C GLY A 268 5.62 -11.54 -12.75
N GLY A 269 6.93 -11.58 -12.96
CA GLY A 269 7.59 -11.23 -14.22
C GLY A 269 7.92 -9.75 -14.40
N PHE A 270 7.45 -8.88 -13.50
CA PHE A 270 7.77 -7.45 -13.49
C PHE A 270 8.73 -7.12 -12.35
N ASN A 271 9.56 -6.08 -12.52
CA ASN A 271 10.50 -5.62 -11.50
C ASN A 271 11.36 -6.75 -10.89
N GLY A 272 11.64 -7.80 -11.68
CA GLY A 272 12.43 -8.97 -11.29
C GLY A 272 11.69 -10.02 -10.45
N LEU A 273 10.44 -9.77 -10.06
CA LEU A 273 9.64 -10.68 -9.24
C LEU A 273 9.43 -12.02 -9.94
N ARG A 274 9.71 -13.11 -9.22
CA ARG A 274 9.42 -14.45 -9.73
C ARG A 274 7.92 -14.73 -9.81
N ASP A 275 7.21 -14.39 -8.74
CA ASP A 275 5.77 -14.60 -8.56
C ASP A 275 5.12 -13.29 -8.10
N THR A 276 3.81 -13.13 -8.31
CA THR A 276 3.06 -11.98 -7.80
C THR A 276 3.17 -11.93 -6.28
N ILE A 277 3.45 -10.76 -5.70
CA ILE A 277 3.44 -10.58 -4.25
C ILE A 277 2.02 -10.92 -3.76
N PRO A 278 1.84 -11.93 -2.88
CA PRO A 278 0.52 -12.47 -2.57
C PRO A 278 -0.43 -11.38 -2.07
N ARG A 279 0.06 -10.59 -1.12
CA ARG A 279 -0.72 -9.52 -0.50
C ARG A 279 0.22 -8.53 0.19
N ALA A 280 0.64 -7.49 -0.51
CA ALA A 280 1.60 -6.51 -0.01
C ALA A 280 0.92 -5.56 0.99
N GLU A 281 1.34 -5.62 2.24
CA GLU A 281 0.68 -4.91 3.36
C GLU A 281 1.55 -3.81 3.96
N GLY A 282 2.88 -3.83 3.81
CA GLY A 282 3.76 -2.78 4.32
C GLY A 282 4.77 -2.28 3.30
N VAL A 283 5.17 -1.01 3.41
CA VAL A 283 6.25 -0.42 2.60
C VAL A 283 7.10 0.57 3.39
N ALA A 284 8.42 0.44 3.28
CA ALA A 284 9.38 1.40 3.82
C ALA A 284 10.44 1.77 2.79
N MET A 285 11.03 2.95 2.93
CA MET A 285 12.22 3.35 2.19
C MET A 285 13.34 3.75 3.14
N ASP A 286 14.57 3.33 2.86
CA ASP A 286 15.74 3.73 3.65
C ASP A 286 16.42 5.01 3.15
N ASP A 287 17.45 5.43 3.88
CA ASP A 287 18.29 6.60 3.60
C ASP A 287 19.10 6.49 2.29
N LYS A 288 19.07 5.33 1.61
CA LYS A 288 19.72 5.08 0.33
C LYS A 288 18.71 4.87 -0.81
N GLY A 289 17.41 5.00 -0.54
CA GLY A 289 16.35 4.80 -1.51
C GLY A 289 16.06 3.34 -1.83
N ASN A 290 16.51 2.37 -1.01
CA ASN A 290 16.04 0.99 -1.15
C ASN A 290 14.62 0.88 -0.61
N LEU A 291 13.76 0.17 -1.33
CA LEU A 291 12.40 -0.13 -0.89
C LEU A 291 12.36 -1.48 -0.19
N TYR A 292 11.59 -1.54 0.88
CA TYR A 292 11.31 -2.74 1.66
C TYR A 292 9.82 -2.95 1.67
N MET A 293 9.38 -4.20 1.51
CA MET A 293 7.97 -4.55 1.63
C MET A 293 7.80 -5.79 2.49
N VAL A 294 6.67 -5.83 3.19
CA VAL A 294 6.18 -7.05 3.83
C VAL A 294 4.84 -7.46 3.21
N SER A 295 4.57 -8.76 3.23
CA SER A 295 3.35 -9.33 2.66
C SER A 295 2.82 -10.46 3.53
N GLU A 296 1.50 -10.58 3.61
CA GLU A 296 0.86 -11.74 4.23
C GLU A 296 1.25 -13.06 3.52
N PRO A 297 1.52 -14.14 4.27
CA PRO A 297 1.43 -14.20 5.73
C PRO A 297 2.60 -13.49 6.43
N ALA A 298 3.85 -13.80 6.07
CA ALA A 298 5.02 -13.17 6.67
C ALA A 298 6.23 -13.23 5.72
N LEU A 299 6.09 -12.62 4.54
CA LEU A 299 7.13 -12.54 3.53
C LEU A 299 7.79 -11.16 3.53
N PHE A 300 9.10 -11.15 3.32
CA PHE A 300 9.93 -9.95 3.23
C PHE A 300 10.52 -9.81 1.84
N TYR A 301 10.50 -8.58 1.34
CA TYR A 301 11.04 -8.19 0.06
C TYR A 301 11.95 -6.98 0.21
N ARG A 302 12.97 -6.91 -0.65
CA ARG A 302 13.74 -5.69 -0.86
C ARG A 302 13.89 -5.44 -2.35
N PHE A 303 13.72 -4.17 -2.72
CA PHE A 303 13.92 -3.67 -4.06
C PHE A 303 14.98 -2.59 -4.08
N ARG A 304 15.79 -2.60 -5.14
CA ARG A 304 16.84 -1.60 -5.38
C ARG A 304 16.66 -0.99 -6.75
N LYS A 305 16.99 0.30 -6.85
CA LYS A 305 17.05 0.98 -8.13
C LYS A 305 18.24 0.48 -8.94
N ASN A 306 18.02 0.14 -10.20
CA ASN A 306 19.08 -0.25 -11.14
C ASN A 306 19.87 0.94 -11.68
#